data_AF-A0A6P4J9N2-F1
#
_entry.id   AF-A0A6P4J9N2-F1
#
_cell.length_a   1.000
_cell.length_b   1.000
_cell.length_c   1.000
_cell.angle_alpha   90.00
_cell.angle_beta   90.00
_cell.angle_gamma   90.00
#
_symmetry.space_group_name_H-M   'P 1'
#
loop_
_entity.id
_entity.type
_entity.pdbx_description
1 polymer ?
#
loop_
_entity_poly.entity_id
_entity_poly.type
_entity_poly.pdbx_seq_one_letter_code
_entity_poly.pdbx_strand_id
1 'polypeptide(L)'
;MFFSLKMEPGNTYVGWTQNDLHLSGVAFEKGDIAKIYVKYQKKMSILGTVSQVIPQALLNLDISGGEQITFTAKGNATVSLLGYWSDDDYSYMMRAYDNEEPFKFKVVKASPKANAKKVSKKQNGVAAKKEEKDYDKENLSLLGNVDKDVSGEEVSALMTKLNKTKAD
;
A
#
# COMPACT_ATOMS: atom_id res chain seq x y z
N MET A 1 -20.85 11.30 3.99
CA MET A 1 -20.70 10.99 5.45
C MET A 1 -19.23 10.70 5.85
N PHE A 2 -18.74 11.12 7.03
CA PHE A 2 -17.37 10.83 7.50
C PHE A 2 -17.10 9.32 7.69
N PHE A 3 -15.88 8.89 7.36
CA PHE A 3 -15.39 7.53 7.52
C PHE A 3 -14.10 7.49 8.37
N SER A 4 -14.03 6.56 9.31
CA SER A 4 -12.82 6.23 10.04
C SER A 4 -12.74 4.73 10.33
N LEU A 5 -11.54 4.17 10.18
CA LEU A 5 -11.23 2.79 10.49
C LEU A 5 -9.93 2.69 11.26
N LYS A 6 -10.02 2.27 12.52
CA LYS A 6 -8.87 1.92 13.36
C LYS A 6 -8.37 0.53 13.02
N MET A 7 -7.13 0.45 12.58
CA MET A 7 -6.46 -0.78 12.16
C MET A 7 -5.39 -1.17 13.18
N GLU A 8 -5.57 -2.34 13.79
CA GLU A 8 -4.62 -2.95 14.70
C GLU A 8 -3.67 -3.92 13.98
N PRO A 9 -2.44 -4.11 14.49
CA PRO A 9 -1.48 -5.04 13.92
C PRO A 9 -2.02 -6.46 13.73
N GLY A 10 -1.73 -7.07 12.57
CA GLY A 10 -2.05 -8.47 12.29
C GLY A 10 -3.52 -8.75 11.96
N ASN A 11 -4.36 -7.72 11.91
CA ASN A 11 -5.76 -7.82 11.53
C ASN A 11 -5.96 -7.49 10.04
N THR A 12 -6.93 -8.18 9.44
CA THR A 12 -7.45 -7.89 8.10
C THR A 12 -8.89 -7.41 8.23
N TYR A 13 -9.22 -6.30 7.59
CA TYR A 13 -10.52 -5.65 7.68
C TYR A 13 -11.23 -5.81 6.35
N VAL A 14 -12.37 -6.49 6.35
CA VAL A 14 -13.13 -6.82 5.12
C VAL A 14 -14.51 -6.19 5.20
N GLY A 15 -14.92 -5.48 4.16
CA GLY A 15 -16.23 -4.84 4.08
C GLY A 15 -16.77 -4.77 2.64
N TRP A 16 -18.05 -4.44 2.49
CA TRP A 16 -18.73 -4.21 1.22
C TRP A 16 -19.14 -2.75 1.02
N THR A 17 -18.42 -2.01 0.19
CA THR A 17 -18.78 -0.61 -0.07
C THR A 17 -20.17 -0.52 -0.71
N GLN A 18 -21.09 0.29 -0.16
CA GLN A 18 -22.39 0.55 -0.77
C GLN A 18 -22.35 1.81 -1.63
N ASN A 19 -21.76 2.87 -1.09
CA ASN A 19 -21.50 4.12 -1.78
C ASN A 19 -20.00 4.22 -2.09
N ASP A 20 -19.64 5.16 -2.94
CA ASP A 20 -18.25 5.51 -3.20
C ASP A 20 -17.56 5.97 -1.90
N LEU A 21 -16.31 5.55 -1.71
CA LEU A 21 -15.47 5.91 -0.58
C LEU A 21 -14.26 6.69 -1.06
N HIS A 22 -14.14 7.92 -0.61
CA HIS A 22 -12.90 8.67 -0.73
C HIS A 22 -12.03 8.45 0.51
N LEU A 23 -10.81 7.95 0.32
CA LEU A 23 -9.79 7.87 1.36
C LEU A 23 -8.90 9.10 1.31
N SER A 24 -8.90 9.88 2.39
CA SER A 24 -8.21 11.17 2.48
C SER A 24 -6.88 11.09 3.25
N GLY A 25 -6.70 10.08 4.10
CA GLY A 25 -5.47 9.97 4.86
C GLY A 25 -5.36 8.75 5.76
N VAL A 26 -4.15 8.51 6.22
CA VAL A 26 -3.86 7.53 7.28
C VAL A 26 -2.92 8.13 8.29
N ALA A 27 -3.20 7.90 9.57
CA ALA A 27 -2.41 8.40 10.69
C ALA A 27 -1.89 7.26 11.56
N PHE A 28 -0.64 7.38 11.99
CA PHE A 28 -0.02 6.54 13.00
C PHE A 28 -0.55 6.91 14.39
N GLU A 29 -0.87 5.90 15.20
CA GLU A 29 -1.24 6.11 16.60
C GLU A 29 -0.16 5.61 17.57
N LYS A 30 0.26 4.36 17.45
CA LYS A 30 1.24 3.72 18.35
C LYS A 30 1.94 2.54 17.70
N GLY A 31 3.09 2.13 18.22
CA GLY A 31 3.94 1.06 17.69
C GLY A 31 5.17 1.63 16.96
N ASP A 32 5.69 0.91 15.96
CA ASP A 32 6.90 1.35 15.26
C ASP A 32 6.59 1.80 13.82
N ILE A 33 6.07 0.88 13.01
CA ILE A 33 5.79 1.13 11.59
C ILE A 33 4.60 0.29 11.11
N ALA A 34 3.83 0.86 10.18
CA ALA A 34 2.81 0.14 9.42
C ALA A 34 2.85 0.52 7.94
N LYS A 35 2.77 -0.50 7.08
CA LYS A 35 2.44 -0.36 5.67
C LYS A 35 0.98 -0.74 5.47
N ILE A 36 0.20 0.19 4.93
CA ILE A 36 -1.23 0.01 4.72
C ILE A 36 -1.45 -0.44 3.29
N TYR A 37 -2.23 -1.51 3.15
CA TYR A 37 -2.62 -2.08 1.88
C TYR A 37 -4.13 -2.03 1.74
N VAL A 38 -4.57 -1.84 0.50
CA VAL A 38 -5.96 -2.05 0.08
C VAL A 38 -6.01 -3.14 -0.98
N LYS A 39 -7.02 -3.99 -0.91
CA LYS A 39 -7.42 -4.88 -2.00
C LYS A 39 -8.81 -4.48 -2.47
N TYR A 40 -8.91 -4.17 -3.74
CA TYR A 40 -10.13 -3.73 -4.44
C TYR A 40 -10.05 -4.22 -5.89
N GLN A 41 -11.17 -4.66 -6.49
CA GLN A 41 -11.17 -5.22 -7.86
C GLN A 41 -10.12 -6.33 -8.10
N LYS A 42 -9.92 -7.20 -7.09
CA LYS A 42 -8.88 -8.26 -7.06
C LYS A 42 -7.43 -7.75 -7.14
N LYS A 43 -7.19 -6.44 -7.21
CA LYS A 43 -5.87 -5.82 -7.21
C LYS A 43 -5.48 -5.40 -5.80
N MET A 44 -4.24 -5.68 -5.40
CA MET A 44 -3.69 -5.25 -4.13
C MET A 44 -2.71 -4.10 -4.35
N SER A 45 -2.89 -3.00 -3.62
CA SER A 45 -2.08 -1.79 -3.72
C SER A 45 -1.63 -1.33 -2.34
N ILE A 46 -0.48 -0.65 -2.27
CA ILE A 46 -0.02 0.04 -1.06
C ILE A 46 -0.62 1.44 -1.06
N LEU A 47 -1.26 1.82 0.05
CA LEU A 47 -1.77 3.18 0.24
C LEU A 47 -0.69 4.10 0.80
N GLY A 48 0.07 3.62 1.77
CA GLY A 48 1.08 4.43 2.43
C GLY A 48 1.87 3.66 3.49
N THR A 49 2.93 4.30 3.96
CA THR A 49 3.72 3.84 5.10
C THR A 49 3.72 4.92 6.16
N VAL A 50 3.36 4.57 7.40
CA VAL A 50 3.36 5.48 8.54
C VAL A 50 4.16 4.91 9.69
N SER A 51 4.75 5.79 10.49
CA SER A 51 5.61 5.49 11.64
C SER A 51 5.69 6.73 12.54
N GLN A 52 6.46 6.68 13.62
CA GLN A 52 6.75 7.89 14.40
C GLN A 52 7.42 9.01 13.58
N VAL A 53 8.25 8.65 12.60
CA VAL A 53 8.94 9.61 11.72
C VAL A 53 8.01 10.16 10.64
N ILE A 54 7.08 9.33 10.16
CA ILE A 54 6.07 9.69 9.17
C ILE A 54 4.70 9.45 9.82
N PRO A 55 4.24 10.36 10.69
CA PRO A 55 3.07 10.13 11.53
C PRO A 55 1.77 10.13 10.75
N GLN A 56 1.76 10.65 9.54
CA GLN A 56 0.59 10.68 8.67
C GLN A 56 1.00 10.64 7.20
N ALA A 57 0.13 10.08 6.38
CA ALA A 57 0.22 10.16 4.92
C ALA A 57 -1.13 10.61 4.38
N LEU A 58 -1.11 11.65 3.55
CA LEU A 58 -2.29 12.10 2.82
C LEU A 58 -2.57 11.14 1.68
N LEU A 59 -3.84 10.84 1.47
CA LEU A 59 -4.33 9.97 0.41
C LEU A 59 -5.31 10.78 -0.44
N ASN A 60 -5.40 10.40 -1.71
CA ASN A 60 -6.39 10.91 -2.64
C ASN A 60 -6.82 9.72 -3.50
N LEU A 61 -7.65 8.86 -2.90
CA LEU A 61 -8.09 7.62 -3.54
C LEU A 61 -9.59 7.47 -3.43
N ASP A 62 -10.25 7.47 -4.58
CA ASP A 62 -11.65 7.12 -4.71
C ASP A 62 -11.80 5.63 -4.97
N ILE A 63 -12.75 5.03 -4.25
CA ILE A 63 -13.11 3.62 -4.38
C ILE A 63 -14.59 3.58 -4.67
N SER A 64 -14.96 3.09 -5.86
CA SER A 64 -16.36 3.02 -6.23
C SER A 64 -17.12 1.99 -5.38
N GLY A 65 -18.37 2.31 -5.05
CA GLY A 65 -19.29 1.46 -4.33
C GLY A 65 -19.65 0.19 -5.10
N GLY A 66 -20.32 -0.73 -4.41
CA GLY A 66 -20.83 -2.00 -4.96
C GLY A 66 -19.86 -3.18 -4.88
N GLU A 67 -18.64 -2.97 -4.38
CA GLU A 67 -17.63 -4.03 -4.30
C GLU A 67 -17.09 -4.29 -2.89
N GLN A 68 -16.56 -5.50 -2.72
CA GLN A 68 -15.84 -5.89 -1.51
C GLN A 68 -14.46 -5.21 -1.48
N ILE A 69 -14.18 -4.54 -0.37
CA ILE A 69 -12.90 -3.93 -0.06
C ILE A 69 -12.23 -4.67 1.10
N THR A 70 -10.91 -4.80 1.04
CA THR A 70 -10.11 -5.32 2.15
C THR A 70 -8.97 -4.37 2.49
N PHE A 71 -8.85 -4.00 3.75
CA PHE A 71 -7.70 -3.26 4.28
C PHE A 71 -6.81 -4.16 5.14
N THR A 72 -5.50 -3.95 5.05
CA THR A 72 -4.52 -4.67 5.87
C THR A 72 -3.39 -3.74 6.27
N ALA A 73 -3.08 -3.70 7.57
CA ALA A 73 -1.89 -3.02 8.08
C ALA A 73 -0.82 -4.07 8.37
N LYS A 74 0.30 -4.03 7.64
CA LYS A 74 1.47 -4.87 7.90
C LYS A 74 2.48 -4.10 8.74
N GLY A 75 2.99 -4.73 9.78
CA GLY A 75 3.86 -4.11 10.78
C GLY A 75 3.27 -4.29 12.18
N ASN A 76 3.79 -3.54 13.13
CA ASN A 76 3.37 -3.59 14.54
C ASN A 76 2.72 -2.29 15.02
N ALA A 77 2.47 -1.33 14.12
CA ALA A 77 1.77 -0.10 14.48
C ALA A 77 0.25 -0.20 14.35
N THR A 78 -0.45 0.42 15.30
CA THR A 78 -1.86 0.77 15.19
C THR A 78 -1.98 2.06 14.40
N VAL A 79 -2.91 2.10 13.45
CA VAL A 79 -3.15 3.25 12.57
C VAL A 79 -4.64 3.54 12.45
N SER A 80 -4.98 4.77 12.10
CA SER A 80 -6.35 5.17 11.77
C SER A 80 -6.41 5.62 10.31
N LEU A 81 -7.23 4.95 9.52
CA LEU A 81 -7.54 5.30 8.14
C LEU A 81 -8.77 6.21 8.12
N LEU A 82 -8.70 7.30 7.37
CA LEU A 82 -9.69 8.37 7.35
C LEU A 82 -10.21 8.61 5.93
N GLY A 83 -11.46 9.05 5.84
CA GLY A 83 -12.09 9.35 4.56
C GLY A 83 -13.51 9.87 4.71
N TYR A 84 -14.26 9.80 3.62
CA TYR A 84 -15.68 10.09 3.59
C TYR A 84 -16.38 9.26 2.50
N TRP A 85 -17.57 8.79 2.83
CA TRP A 85 -18.50 8.22 1.87
C TRP A 85 -19.13 9.34 1.05
N SER A 86 -19.22 9.14 -0.25
CA SER A 86 -20.09 9.93 -1.12
C SER A 86 -21.53 9.68 -0.69
N ASP A 87 -22.26 10.75 -0.43
CA ASP A 87 -23.68 10.66 -0.18
C ASP A 87 -24.35 10.78 -1.54
N ASP A 88 -24.76 9.67 -2.14
CA ASP A 88 -25.63 9.76 -3.32
C ASP A 88 -26.97 10.32 -2.82
N ASP A 89 -27.31 11.52 -3.27
CA ASP A 89 -28.52 12.27 -2.90
C ASP A 89 -29.81 11.45 -3.06
N TYR A 90 -29.80 10.45 -3.96
CA TYR A 90 -30.92 9.52 -4.18
C TYR A 90 -31.11 8.50 -3.05
N SER A 91 -30.08 8.20 -2.26
CA SER A 91 -30.19 7.27 -1.14
C SER A 91 -30.87 7.92 0.08
N TYR A 92 -30.78 9.24 0.24
CA TYR A 92 -31.38 9.96 1.38
C TYR A 92 -32.91 10.00 1.31
N MET A 93 -33.49 10.05 0.10
CA MET A 93 -34.94 10.00 -0.13
C MET A 93 -35.53 8.58 -0.04
N MET A 94 -34.70 7.53 -0.13
CA MET A 94 -35.13 6.11 0.01
C MET A 94 -34.77 5.50 1.38
N ARG A 95 -33.82 6.07 2.12
CA ARG A 95 -33.37 5.60 3.45
C ARG A 95 -34.13 6.22 4.63
N ALA A 96 -35.09 7.11 4.39
CA ALA A 96 -35.90 7.72 5.46
C ALA A 96 -36.72 6.71 6.30
N TYR A 97 -36.65 5.41 6.00
CA TYR A 97 -37.32 4.34 6.73
C TYR A 97 -36.42 3.23 7.28
N ASP A 98 -35.11 3.24 7.04
CA ASP A 98 -34.25 2.15 7.54
C ASP A 98 -33.11 2.66 8.42
N ASN A 99 -33.23 2.33 9.69
CA ASN A 99 -32.39 2.72 10.82
C ASN A 99 -31.09 1.89 10.85
N GLU A 100 -30.46 1.69 9.68
CA GLU A 100 -29.32 0.80 9.54
C GLU A 100 -28.01 1.49 9.94
N GLU A 101 -27.31 0.85 10.87
CA GLU A 101 -26.04 1.26 11.44
C GLU A 101 -24.99 1.61 10.37
N PRO A 102 -24.05 2.53 10.67
CA PRO A 102 -22.96 2.86 9.76
C PRO A 102 -22.17 1.59 9.40
N PHE A 103 -21.95 1.42 8.10
CA PHE A 103 -21.18 0.37 7.46
C PHE A 103 -20.07 -0.26 8.34
N LYS A 104 -20.23 -1.55 8.68
CA LYS A 104 -19.33 -2.28 9.59
C LYS A 104 -18.32 -3.16 8.86
N PHE A 105 -17.03 -2.99 9.17
CA PHE A 105 -15.97 -3.90 8.74
C PHE A 105 -15.95 -5.16 9.61
N LYS A 106 -15.83 -6.32 8.97
CA LYS A 106 -15.52 -7.59 9.66
C LYS A 106 -14.02 -7.70 9.86
N VAL A 107 -13.60 -7.96 11.10
CA VAL A 107 -12.19 -8.14 11.45
C VAL A 107 -11.84 -9.63 11.39
N VAL A 108 -10.88 -9.98 10.55
CA VAL A 108 -10.31 -11.33 10.44
C VAL A 108 -8.91 -11.29 11.04
N LYS A 109 -8.71 -11.96 12.17
CA LYS A 109 -7.38 -12.12 12.79
C LYS A 109 -6.60 -13.18 12.02
N ALA A 110 -5.33 -12.90 11.72
CA ALA A 110 -4.44 -13.93 11.20
C ALA A 110 -4.24 -15.03 12.26
N SER A 111 -4.60 -16.27 11.95
CA SER A 111 -4.39 -17.41 12.85
C SER A 111 -2.89 -17.62 13.10
N PRO A 112 -2.44 -17.78 14.36
CA PRO A 112 -1.02 -17.99 14.67
C PRO A 112 -0.61 -19.45 14.42
N LYS A 113 -0.63 -19.94 13.18
CA LYS A 113 -0.09 -21.28 12.86
C LYS A 113 0.49 -21.34 11.44
N ALA A 114 1.76 -20.98 11.28
CA ALA A 114 2.56 -21.41 10.12
C ALA A 114 4.09 -21.34 10.25
N ASN A 115 4.70 -21.10 11.42
CA ASN A 115 6.17 -21.08 11.55
C ASN A 115 6.73 -21.81 12.79
N ALA A 116 6.01 -22.82 13.30
CA ALA A 116 6.49 -23.65 14.40
C ALA A 116 6.43 -25.14 14.01
N LYS A 117 7.42 -25.59 13.22
CA LYS A 117 8.06 -26.93 13.27
C LYS A 117 8.80 -27.23 11.96
N LYS A 118 10.09 -26.87 11.92
CA LYS A 118 11.15 -27.70 11.34
C LYS A 118 12.47 -27.31 12.03
N VAL A 119 12.56 -27.62 13.32
CA VAL A 119 13.87 -27.86 13.94
C VAL A 119 14.16 -29.34 13.69
N SER A 120 14.84 -29.62 12.58
CA SER A 120 15.44 -30.92 12.32
C SER A 120 16.95 -30.78 12.51
N LYS A 121 17.43 -31.32 13.62
CA LYS A 121 18.72 -32.00 13.80
C LYS A 121 19.99 -31.36 13.20
N LYS A 122 20.87 -30.93 14.10
CA LYS A 122 22.33 -30.82 13.90
C LYS A 122 22.89 -32.04 13.15
N GLN A 123 23.76 -31.82 12.18
CA GLN A 123 24.98 -32.61 11.97
C GLN A 123 26.03 -31.76 11.23
N ASN A 124 27.22 -31.69 11.82
CA ASN A 124 28.46 -31.15 11.26
C ASN A 124 28.87 -31.92 10.00
N GLY A 125 29.45 -31.22 9.02
CA GLY A 125 30.16 -31.83 7.90
C GLY A 125 30.81 -30.78 7.01
N VAL A 126 32.12 -30.60 7.17
CA VAL A 126 33.01 -29.77 6.34
C VAL A 126 33.17 -30.39 4.95
N ALA A 127 33.02 -29.61 3.87
CA ALA A 127 33.76 -29.81 2.61
C ALA A 127 33.75 -28.52 1.78
N ALA A 128 34.94 -28.11 1.33
CA ALA A 128 35.21 -26.95 0.52
C ALA A 128 35.29 -27.32 -0.98
N LYS A 129 34.73 -26.47 -1.87
CA LYS A 129 35.35 -25.84 -3.07
C LYS A 129 34.30 -25.40 -4.12
N LYS A 130 34.55 -24.18 -4.65
CA LYS A 130 34.38 -23.55 -6.00
C LYS A 130 33.38 -24.19 -7.01
N GLU A 131 32.64 -23.48 -7.88
CA GLU A 131 32.93 -22.39 -8.86
C GLU A 131 31.61 -21.59 -9.13
N GLU A 132 31.59 -20.25 -9.19
CA GLU A 132 31.69 -19.29 -10.33
C GLU A 132 30.66 -19.37 -11.50
N LYS A 133 29.96 -18.22 -11.71
CA LYS A 133 29.24 -17.68 -12.90
C LYS A 133 27.94 -18.41 -13.32
N ASP A 134 26.80 -17.75 -13.53
CA ASP A 134 26.56 -16.75 -14.59
C ASP A 134 25.34 -15.85 -14.28
N TYR A 135 25.38 -14.59 -14.71
CA TYR A 135 24.26 -13.62 -14.60
C TYR A 135 23.73 -13.32 -16.01
N ASP A 136 22.61 -13.95 -16.39
CA ASP A 136 21.92 -13.63 -17.63
C ASP A 136 21.20 -12.28 -17.53
N LYS A 137 21.75 -11.32 -18.27
CA LYS A 137 21.04 -10.18 -18.82
C LYS A 137 20.14 -10.72 -19.95
N GLU A 138 18.83 -10.50 -19.88
CA GLU A 138 17.96 -10.20 -21.02
C GLU A 138 16.48 -10.18 -20.61
N ASN A 139 15.94 -8.97 -20.40
CA ASN A 139 14.67 -8.54 -20.99
C ASN A 139 14.42 -7.07 -20.63
N LEU A 140 15.11 -6.19 -21.34
CA LEU A 140 14.82 -4.76 -21.40
C LEU A 140 14.31 -4.47 -22.81
N SER A 141 13.07 -4.86 -23.09
CA SER A 141 12.39 -4.52 -24.34
C SER A 141 10.89 -4.42 -24.13
N LEU A 142 10.43 -3.30 -23.57
CA LEU A 142 9.03 -2.84 -23.68
C LEU A 142 8.90 -1.39 -23.15
N LEU A 143 9.69 -0.48 -23.72
CA LEU A 143 9.43 0.96 -23.68
C LEU A 143 9.71 1.54 -25.08
N GLY A 144 8.72 1.38 -25.95
CA GLY A 144 8.44 2.24 -27.10
C GLY A 144 6.92 2.43 -27.10
N ASN A 145 6.33 3.61 -27.21
CA ASN A 145 6.76 4.80 -27.94
C ASN A 145 6.32 6.05 -27.16
N VAL A 146 7.22 7.01 -26.99
CA VAL A 146 6.85 8.40 -26.64
C VAL A 146 6.96 9.19 -27.92
N ASP A 147 5.85 9.86 -28.25
CA ASP A 147 5.70 10.70 -29.42
C ASP A 147 6.78 11.78 -29.51
N LYS A 148 7.25 11.96 -30.74
CA LYS A 148 8.09 13.08 -31.18
C LYS A 148 7.29 14.36 -31.03
N ASP A 149 7.87 15.36 -30.37
CA ASP A 149 7.91 16.77 -30.80
C ASP A 149 8.13 17.70 -29.61
N VAL A 150 9.37 17.82 -29.12
CA VAL A 150 9.91 19.11 -28.64
C VAL A 150 11.39 19.16 -28.99
N SER A 151 11.73 20.22 -29.73
CA SER A 151 13.01 20.57 -30.33
C SER A 151 14.19 20.57 -29.36
N GLY A 152 15.31 20.01 -29.82
CA GLY A 152 16.58 20.04 -29.13
C GLY A 152 17.27 21.39 -29.26
N GLU A 153 17.55 22.04 -28.13
CA GLU A 153 18.70 22.95 -27.99
C GLU A 153 19.14 23.25 -26.54
N GLU A 154 18.69 22.49 -25.51
CA GLU A 154 19.03 22.85 -24.11
C GLU A 154 19.65 21.74 -23.24
N VAL A 155 19.91 20.53 -23.75
CA VAL A 155 20.47 19.44 -22.93
C VAL A 155 22.02 19.46 -22.88
N SER A 156 22.70 20.17 -23.79
CA SER A 156 24.17 20.20 -23.83
C SER A 156 24.82 21.12 -22.77
N ALA A 157 24.06 22.02 -22.13
CA ALA A 157 24.63 23.00 -21.19
C ALA A 157 24.70 22.51 -19.72
N LEU A 158 24.01 21.42 -19.38
CA LEU A 158 23.95 20.90 -18.00
C LEU A 158 25.01 19.83 -17.69
N MET A 159 25.58 19.17 -18.71
CA MET A 159 26.61 18.13 -18.51
C MET A 159 28.03 18.68 -18.36
N THR A 160 28.30 19.95 -18.65
CA THR A 160 29.64 20.56 -18.47
C THR A 160 29.83 21.19 -17.09
N LYS A 161 28.77 21.40 -16.30
CA LYS A 161 28.84 22.02 -14.97
C LYS A 161 29.02 21.04 -13.80
N LEU A 162 28.99 19.73 -14.02
CA LEU A 162 29.12 18.74 -12.94
C LEU A 162 30.53 18.13 -12.77
N ASN A 163 31.50 18.45 -13.64
CA ASN A 163 32.87 17.91 -13.59
C ASN A 163 33.93 18.90 -13.07
N LYS A 164 33.55 20.00 -12.40
CA LYS A 164 34.50 21.00 -11.87
C LYS A 164 34.41 21.29 -10.37
N THR A 165 33.85 20.37 -9.56
CA THR A 165 33.81 20.50 -8.09
C THR A 165 34.34 19.26 -7.35
N LYS A 166 35.32 18.58 -7.96
CA LYS A 166 36.21 17.62 -7.29
C LYS A 166 37.65 17.75 -7.82
N ALA A 167 38.26 18.90 -7.59
CA ALA A 167 39.71 19.11 -7.57
C ALA A 167 39.94 20.57 -7.16
N ASP A 168 40.04 20.79 -5.85
CA ASP A 168 41.03 21.65 -5.16
C ASP A 168 40.61 21.81 -3.70
#